data_AF-K9TCR6-F1
#
_entry.id   AF-K9TCR6-F1
#
_cell.length_a   1.000
_cell.length_b   1.000
_cell.length_c   1.000
_cell.angle_alpha   90.00
_cell.angle_beta   90.00
_cell.angle_gamma   90.00
#
_symmetry.space_group_name_H-M   'P 1'
#
loop_
_entity.id
_entity.type
_entity.pdbx_description
1 polymer ?
#
loop_
_entity_poly.entity_id
_entity_poly.type
_entity_poly.pdbx_seq_one_letter_code
_entity_poly.pdbx_strand_id
1 'polypeptide(L)'
;MNKSSLEKFHQSLQVCKSLKTIQSQRSTLPCEAIHLLCDVAKDPSDLLDLCQQHDSEIEPALTAIADYAARVDNWKAGDCPFGVKDHCNILHFLLNVNTKEFEFFRGRETFTPEIICEFLKDWKGIDLTPLIASREKTSVA
;
A
#
# COMPACT_ATOMS: atom_id res chain seq x y z
N MET A 1 8.69 7.56 -15.23
CA MET A 1 9.22 7.81 -13.87
C MET A 1 9.80 9.21 -13.68
N ASN A 2 9.06 10.06 -12.96
CA ASN A 2 9.52 11.38 -12.51
C ASN A 2 10.41 11.24 -11.26
N LYS A 3 11.47 12.05 -11.12
CA LYS A 3 12.33 12.10 -9.92
C LYS A 3 11.53 12.29 -8.63
N SER A 4 10.45 13.07 -8.68
CA SER A 4 9.55 13.27 -7.54
C SER A 4 8.80 12.00 -7.12
N SER A 5 8.44 11.12 -8.07
CA SER A 5 7.76 9.85 -7.78
C SER A 5 8.69 8.90 -7.02
N LEU A 6 9.95 8.76 -7.48
CA LEU A 6 10.96 7.93 -6.83
C LEU A 6 11.26 8.40 -5.39
N GLU A 7 11.44 9.71 -5.20
CA GLU A 7 11.68 10.28 -3.87
C GLU A 7 10.52 9.99 -2.89
N LYS A 8 9.27 10.17 -3.34
CA LYS A 8 8.08 9.87 -2.53
C LYS A 8 7.93 8.38 -2.25
N PHE A 9 8.23 7.53 -3.22
CA PHE A 9 8.21 6.08 -3.04
C PHE A 9 9.23 5.66 -1.98
N HIS A 10 10.49 6.06 -2.10
CA HIS A 10 11.50 5.79 -1.07
C HIS A 10 11.13 6.36 0.28
N GLN A 11 10.59 7.58 0.33
CA GLN A 11 10.10 8.17 1.58
C GLN A 11 9.00 7.31 2.21
N SER A 12 8.03 6.82 1.44
CA SER A 12 6.99 5.93 1.96
C SER A 12 7.57 4.62 2.52
N LEU A 13 8.58 4.03 1.88
CA LEU A 13 9.26 2.84 2.40
C LEU A 13 9.95 3.13 3.73
N GLN A 14 10.62 4.28 3.87
CA GLN A 14 11.24 4.67 5.14
C GLN A 14 10.20 4.88 6.24
N VAL A 15 9.07 5.51 5.93
CA VAL A 15 7.95 5.68 6.86
C VAL A 15 7.41 4.31 7.29
N CYS A 16 7.18 3.39 6.35
CA CYS A 16 6.71 2.04 6.66
C CYS A 16 7.72 1.27 7.54
N LYS A 17 9.02 1.32 7.21
CA LYS A 17 10.08 0.69 8.02
C LYS A 17 10.15 1.23 9.45
N SER A 18 9.85 2.51 9.64
CA SER A 18 9.85 3.13 10.97
C SER A 18 8.74 2.60 11.89
N LEU A 19 7.68 1.99 11.34
CA LEU A 19 6.59 1.40 12.15
C LEU A 19 7.09 0.34 13.14
N LYS A 20 8.22 -0.31 12.85
CA LYS A 20 8.86 -1.30 13.74
C LYS A 20 9.18 -0.73 15.13
N THR A 21 9.40 0.57 15.25
CA THR A 21 9.72 1.23 16.54
C THR A 21 8.48 1.69 17.31
N ILE A 22 7.31 1.74 16.66
CA ILE A 22 6.06 2.27 17.22
C ILE A 22 5.25 1.21 17.99
N GLN A 23 5.54 -0.07 17.77
CA GLN A 23 4.94 -1.20 18.50
C GLN A 23 3.40 -1.16 18.48
N SER A 24 2.73 -1.07 19.64
CA SER A 24 1.27 -1.05 19.76
C SER A 24 0.66 0.36 19.81
N GLN A 25 1.46 1.41 19.57
CA GLN A 25 0.98 2.78 19.69
C GLN A 25 0.20 3.24 18.46
N ARG A 26 -0.82 4.07 18.70
CA ARG A 26 -1.54 4.81 17.65
C ARG A 26 -0.56 5.69 16.87
N SER A 27 -0.59 5.65 15.55
CA SER A 27 0.28 6.48 14.72
C SER A 27 -0.38 6.95 13.43
N THR A 28 -0.04 8.15 12.98
CA THR A 28 -0.43 8.72 11.69
C THR A 28 0.44 8.21 10.54
N LEU A 29 1.60 7.63 10.85
CA LEU A 29 2.58 7.20 9.85
C LEU A 29 2.02 6.27 8.77
N PRO A 30 1.14 5.27 9.05
CA PRO A 30 0.55 4.48 8.00
C PRO A 30 -0.26 5.32 7.00
N CYS A 31 -1.02 6.30 7.50
CA CYS A 31 -1.79 7.22 6.65
C CYS A 31 -0.86 8.13 5.83
N GLU A 32 0.21 8.65 6.43
CA GLU A 32 1.23 9.45 5.73
C GLU A 32 1.90 8.67 4.58
N ALA A 33 2.26 7.41 4.82
CA ALA A 33 2.80 6.54 3.77
C ALA A 33 1.79 6.29 2.64
N ILE A 34 0.49 6.11 2.96
CA ILE A 34 -0.56 5.99 1.95
C ILE A 34 -0.64 7.26 1.09
N HIS A 35 -0.59 8.45 1.68
CA HIS A 35 -0.63 9.69 0.89
C HIS A 35 0.56 9.80 -0.06
N LEU A 36 1.77 9.43 0.38
CA LEU A 36 2.97 9.41 -0.47
C LEU A 36 2.81 8.42 -1.63
N LEU A 37 2.35 7.21 -1.35
CA LEU A 37 2.12 6.19 -2.39
C LEU A 37 0.97 6.57 -3.33
N CYS A 38 -0.09 7.22 -2.83
CA CYS A 38 -1.16 7.75 -3.67
C CYS A 38 -0.64 8.83 -4.62
N ASP A 39 0.27 9.68 -4.17
CA ASP A 39 0.89 10.68 -5.02
C ASP A 39 1.73 10.07 -6.16
N VAL A 40 2.38 8.93 -5.90
CA VAL A 40 3.07 8.13 -6.93
C VAL A 40 2.04 7.49 -7.86
N ALA A 41 1.00 6.89 -7.28
CA ALA A 41 -0.04 6.13 -7.97
C ALA A 41 -0.98 6.97 -8.84
N LYS A 42 -0.87 8.31 -8.81
CA LYS A 42 -1.52 9.19 -9.81
C LYS A 42 -1.20 8.77 -11.23
N ASP A 43 -0.02 8.19 -11.45
CA ASP A 43 0.27 7.35 -12.61
C ASP A 43 0.44 5.90 -12.14
N PRO A 44 -0.54 5.01 -12.40
CA PRO A 44 -0.46 3.61 -12.00
C PRO A 44 0.77 2.88 -12.54
N SER A 45 1.29 3.29 -13.71
CA SER A 45 2.47 2.67 -14.32
C SER A 45 3.74 3.00 -13.54
N ASP A 46 3.88 4.24 -13.05
CA ASP A 46 5.01 4.65 -12.20
C ASP A 46 5.03 3.85 -10.90
N LEU A 47 3.87 3.61 -10.27
CA LEU A 47 3.79 2.75 -9.07
C LEU A 47 4.23 1.32 -9.38
N LEU A 48 3.73 0.72 -10.46
CA LEU A 48 4.07 -0.64 -10.85
C LEU A 48 5.57 -0.79 -11.12
N ASP A 49 6.14 0.12 -11.91
CA ASP A 49 7.56 0.12 -12.28
C ASP A 49 8.45 0.26 -11.03
N LEU A 50 8.08 1.13 -10.08
CA LEU A 50 8.81 1.32 -8.83
C LEU A 50 8.73 0.08 -7.94
N CYS A 51 7.55 -0.52 -7.82
CA CYS A 51 7.39 -1.79 -7.11
C CYS A 51 8.25 -2.90 -7.70
N GLN A 52 8.34 -2.97 -9.03
CA GLN A 52 9.17 -3.96 -9.71
C GLN A 52 10.68 -3.70 -9.53
N GLN A 53 11.12 -2.45 -9.60
CA GLN A 53 12.55 -2.08 -9.52
C GLN A 53 13.11 -2.19 -8.10
N HIS A 54 12.28 -2.01 -7.08
CA HIS A 54 12.69 -1.92 -5.67
C HIS A 54 12.14 -3.06 -4.81
N ASP A 55 11.81 -4.21 -5.41
CA ASP A 55 11.22 -5.38 -4.74
C ASP A 55 11.98 -5.79 -3.46
N SER A 56 13.32 -5.82 -3.52
CA SER A 56 14.18 -6.13 -2.38
C SER A 56 14.16 -5.08 -1.25
N GLU A 57 13.78 -3.83 -1.54
CA GLU A 57 13.63 -2.77 -0.55
C GLU A 57 12.22 -2.72 0.06
N ILE A 58 11.25 -3.34 -0.61
CA ILE A 58 9.84 -3.41 -0.18
C ILE A 58 9.66 -4.47 0.92
N GLU A 59 10.33 -5.61 0.83
CA GLU A 59 10.19 -6.71 1.79
C GLU A 59 10.42 -6.26 3.27
N PRO A 60 11.45 -5.47 3.61
CA PRO A 60 11.61 -4.94 4.97
C PRO A 60 10.46 -4.01 5.40
N ALA A 61 9.87 -3.25 4.47
CA ALA A 61 8.73 -2.38 4.74
C ALA A 61 7.46 -3.21 5.00
N LEU A 62 7.21 -4.24 4.20
CA LEU A 62 6.11 -5.19 4.40
C LEU A 62 6.20 -5.89 5.75
N THR A 63 7.40 -6.35 6.12
CA THR A 63 7.65 -6.97 7.43
C THR A 63 7.29 -6.02 8.57
N ALA A 64 7.73 -4.76 8.50
CA ALA A 64 7.42 -3.76 9.51
C ALA A 64 5.91 -3.43 9.59
N ILE A 65 5.21 -3.41 8.46
CA ILE A 65 3.76 -3.23 8.40
C ILE A 65 3.05 -4.41 9.09
N ALA A 66 3.42 -5.65 8.77
CA ALA A 66 2.82 -6.84 9.36
C ALA A 66 3.05 -6.91 10.88
N ASP A 67 4.28 -6.67 11.33
CA ASP A 67 4.65 -6.62 12.75
C ASP A 67 3.83 -5.58 13.52
N TYR A 68 3.63 -4.40 12.94
CA TYR A 68 2.84 -3.32 13.51
C TYR A 68 1.34 -3.70 13.56
N ALA A 69 0.79 -4.18 12.45
CA ALA A 69 -0.62 -4.57 12.33
C ALA A 69 -1.01 -5.70 13.31
N ALA A 70 -0.07 -6.59 13.63
CA ALA A 70 -0.27 -7.65 14.61
C ALA A 70 -0.43 -7.14 16.05
N ARG A 71 0.10 -5.94 16.37
CA ARG A 71 0.21 -5.44 17.76
C ARG A 71 -0.69 -4.25 18.06
N VAL A 72 -0.97 -3.41 17.07
CA VAL A 72 -1.79 -2.22 17.25
C VAL A 72 -3.28 -2.58 17.32
N ASP A 73 -4.11 -1.76 17.96
CA ASP A 73 -5.57 -1.80 17.80
C ASP A 73 -6.01 -1.00 16.57
N ASN A 74 -7.22 -1.25 16.04
CA ASN A 74 -7.71 -0.54 14.86
C ASN A 74 -8.27 0.86 15.17
N TRP A 75 -7.48 1.70 15.83
CA TRP A 75 -7.86 3.08 16.14
C TRP A 75 -7.76 3.98 14.92
N LYS A 76 -8.68 4.94 14.79
CA LYS A 76 -8.59 5.98 13.77
C LYS A 76 -7.37 6.86 14.04
N ALA A 77 -6.52 7.12 13.05
CA ALA A 77 -5.39 8.05 13.18
C ALA A 77 -5.13 8.76 11.87
N GLY A 78 -4.84 10.06 11.94
CA GLY A 78 -4.69 10.91 10.76
C GLY A 78 -6.04 11.31 10.15
N ASP A 79 -5.97 11.79 8.91
CA ASP A 79 -7.09 12.26 8.10
C ASP A 79 -7.66 11.16 7.17
N CYS A 80 -7.00 10.01 7.08
CA CYS A 80 -7.52 8.84 6.38
C CYS A 80 -8.84 8.36 7.03
N PRO A 81 -9.81 7.88 6.23
CA PRO A 81 -11.14 7.54 6.73
C PRO A 81 -11.22 6.24 7.55
N PHE A 82 -10.10 5.54 7.78
CA PHE A 82 -10.08 4.23 8.43
C PHE A 82 -9.24 4.17 9.72
N GLY A 83 -9.26 2.99 10.34
CA GLY A 83 -8.35 2.67 11.45
C GLY A 83 -6.97 2.26 10.95
N VAL A 84 -5.98 2.29 11.84
CA VAL A 84 -4.57 2.01 11.50
C VAL A 84 -4.32 0.61 10.94
N LYS A 85 -5.11 -0.43 11.29
CA LYS A 85 -4.97 -1.75 10.66
C LYS A 85 -5.50 -1.77 9.23
N ASP A 86 -6.59 -1.05 8.99
CA ASP A 86 -7.12 -0.90 7.63
C ASP A 86 -6.12 -0.12 6.75
N HIS A 87 -5.39 0.85 7.31
CA HIS A 87 -4.26 1.49 6.63
C HIS A 87 -3.15 0.48 6.29
N CYS A 88 -2.82 -0.45 7.19
CA CYS A 88 -1.85 -1.51 6.91
C CYS A 88 -2.29 -2.41 5.74
N ASN A 89 -3.58 -2.73 5.62
CA ASN A 89 -4.11 -3.46 4.45
C ASN A 89 -3.87 -2.68 3.15
N ILE A 90 -4.14 -1.37 3.15
CA ILE A 90 -3.94 -0.50 1.97
C ILE A 90 -2.45 -0.41 1.61
N LEU A 91 -1.56 -0.27 2.60
CA LEU A 91 -0.11 -0.24 2.36
C LEU A 91 0.40 -1.56 1.80
N HIS A 92 -0.04 -2.68 2.37
CA HIS A 92 0.34 -4.01 1.87
C HIS A 92 -0.15 -4.22 0.43
N PHE A 93 -1.34 -3.74 0.10
CA PHE A 93 -1.87 -3.73 -1.25
C PHE A 93 -0.99 -2.91 -2.21
N LEU A 94 -0.75 -1.63 -1.89
CA LEU A 94 0.00 -0.71 -2.75
C LEU A 94 1.43 -1.19 -3.02
N LEU A 95 2.08 -1.80 -2.03
CA LEU A 95 3.45 -2.30 -2.14
C LEU A 95 3.56 -3.66 -2.86
N ASN A 96 2.47 -4.43 -2.96
CA ASN A 96 2.43 -5.73 -3.64
C ASN A 96 1.66 -5.70 -4.97
N VAL A 97 1.41 -4.53 -5.57
CA VAL A 97 0.72 -4.47 -6.88
C VAL A 97 1.47 -5.23 -7.99
N ASN A 98 2.79 -5.34 -7.90
CA ASN A 98 3.64 -6.09 -8.83
C ASN A 98 3.49 -7.62 -8.66
N THR A 99 3.63 -8.12 -7.43
CA THR A 99 3.59 -9.56 -7.12
C THR A 99 2.17 -10.11 -7.09
N LYS A 100 1.19 -9.23 -6.82
CA LYS A 100 -0.21 -9.57 -6.56
C LYS A 100 -0.40 -10.47 -5.33
N GLU A 101 0.61 -10.54 -4.46
CA GLU A 101 0.56 -11.27 -3.19
C GLU A 101 0.00 -10.35 -2.10
N PHE A 102 -1.32 -10.29 -2.00
CA PHE A 102 -2.01 -9.40 -1.05
C PHE A 102 -2.34 -10.12 0.27
N GLU A 103 -1.95 -9.52 1.39
CA GLU A 103 -2.36 -9.94 2.73
C GLU A 103 -3.27 -8.88 3.37
N PHE A 104 -4.30 -9.34 4.07
CA PHE A 104 -5.21 -8.51 4.84
C PHE A 104 -5.17 -8.89 6.33
N PHE A 105 -4.78 -7.94 7.16
CA PHE A 105 -4.61 -8.09 8.61
C PHE A 105 -5.91 -7.92 9.39
N ARG A 106 -6.92 -7.28 8.77
CA ARG A 106 -8.27 -7.11 9.32
C ARG A 106 -9.30 -7.24 8.20
N GLY A 107 -10.48 -7.78 8.54
CA GLY A 107 -11.61 -7.82 7.63
C GLY A 107 -11.35 -8.67 6.39
N ARG A 108 -10.72 -9.84 6.53
CA ARG A 108 -10.32 -10.72 5.41
C ARG A 108 -11.46 -11.10 4.46
N GLU A 109 -12.70 -11.07 4.94
CA GLU A 109 -13.89 -11.35 4.14
C GLU A 109 -14.44 -10.11 3.42
N THR A 110 -13.99 -8.91 3.82
CA THR A 110 -14.52 -7.62 3.35
C THR A 110 -13.47 -6.72 2.71
N PHE A 111 -12.18 -6.98 2.90
CA PHE A 111 -11.08 -6.29 2.24
C PHE A 111 -10.59 -7.17 1.10
N THR A 112 -10.79 -6.71 -0.13
CA THR A 112 -10.23 -7.29 -1.33
C THR A 112 -9.46 -6.23 -2.11
N PRO A 113 -8.58 -6.62 -3.05
CA PRO A 113 -7.91 -5.68 -3.95
C PRO A 113 -8.89 -4.73 -4.64
N GLU A 114 -10.02 -5.26 -5.11
CA GLU A 114 -11.07 -4.51 -5.81
C GLU A 114 -11.67 -3.43 -4.92
N ILE A 115 -11.99 -3.78 -3.66
CA ILE A 115 -12.54 -2.83 -2.69
C ILE A 115 -11.53 -1.72 -2.36
N ILE A 116 -10.24 -2.05 -2.30
CA ILE A 116 -9.20 -1.03 -2.11
C ILE A 116 -9.10 -0.12 -3.35
N CYS A 117 -9.19 -0.67 -4.56
CA CYS A 117 -9.22 0.14 -5.79
C CYS A 117 -10.43 1.09 -5.82
N GLU A 118 -11.64 0.58 -5.52
CA GLU A 118 -12.85 1.41 -5.43
C GLU A 118 -12.69 2.51 -4.39
N PHE A 119 -12.17 2.17 -3.21
CA PHE A 119 -11.90 3.14 -2.16
C PHE A 119 -10.91 4.24 -2.61
N LEU A 120 -9.77 3.87 -3.20
CA LEU A 120 -8.75 4.83 -3.63
C LEU A 120 -9.28 5.71 -4.77
N LYS A 121 -10.14 5.18 -5.61
CA LYS A 121 -10.83 5.93 -6.66
C LYS A 121 -11.77 6.98 -6.06
N ASP A 122 -12.61 6.60 -5.10
CA ASP A 122 -13.55 7.52 -4.46
C ASP A 122 -12.85 8.57 -3.59
N TRP A 123 -11.80 8.17 -2.87
CA TRP A 123 -11.11 9.06 -1.94
C TRP A 123 -10.07 9.97 -2.61
N LYS A 124 -9.31 9.45 -3.56
CA LYS A 124 -8.17 10.15 -4.19
C LYS A 124 -8.32 10.38 -5.68
N GLY A 125 -9.35 9.85 -6.32
CA GLY A 125 -9.50 9.89 -7.78
C GLY A 125 -8.50 8.99 -8.51
N ILE A 126 -7.92 7.99 -7.84
CA ILE A 126 -6.88 7.12 -8.40
C ILE A 126 -7.49 5.76 -8.75
N ASP A 127 -7.41 5.38 -10.02
CA ASP A 127 -7.90 4.08 -10.50
C ASP A 127 -6.75 3.08 -10.68
N LEU A 128 -6.63 2.13 -9.75
CA LEU A 128 -5.64 1.06 -9.79
C LEU A 128 -6.21 -0.28 -10.26
N THR A 129 -7.49 -0.33 -10.64
CA THR A 129 -8.11 -1.54 -11.18
C THR A 129 -7.32 -2.15 -12.36
N PRO A 130 -6.71 -1.37 -13.28
CA PRO A 130 -5.90 -1.93 -14.36
C PRO A 130 -4.67 -2.73 -13.89
N LEU A 131 -4.12 -2.43 -12.70
CA LEU A 131 -2.93 -3.13 -12.18
C LEU A 131 -3.29 -4.51 -11.62
N ILE A 132 -4.48 -4.64 -11.05
CA ILE A 132 -4.94 -5.90 -10.45
C ILE A 132 -5.63 -6.80 -11.46
N ALA A 133 -6.24 -6.25 -12.50
CA ALA A 133 -6.84 -7.00 -13.59
C ALA A 133 -5.84 -8.03 -14.14
N SER A 134 -6.26 -9.29 -14.17
CA SER A 134 -5.49 -10.39 -14.73
C SER A 134 -5.05 -10.02 -16.16
N ARG A 135 -3.78 -10.23 -16.51
CA ARG A 135 -3.46 -10.43 -17.93
C ARG A 135 -4.18 -11.71 -18.36
N GLU A 136 -5.36 -11.59 -18.94
CA GLU A 136 -5.96 -12.70 -19.66
C GLU A 136 -5.04 -13.05 -20.84
N LYS A 137 -4.37 -14.20 -20.68
CA LYS A 137 -3.77 -15.08 -21.71
C LYS A 137 -3.05 -14.40 -22.87
N THR A 138 -1.72 -14.35 -22.79
CA THR A 138 -0.88 -14.58 -23.99
C THR A 138 -0.46 -16.05 -24.02
N SER A 139 -1.42 -16.96 -24.24
CA SER A 139 -1.09 -18.27 -24.81
C SER A 139 -1.12 -18.08 -26.32
N VAL A 140 0.04 -17.75 -26.90
CA VAL A 140 0.20 -17.77 -28.35
C VAL A 140 0.00 -19.22 -28.82
N ALA A 141 -0.79 -19.35 -29.87
CA ALA A 141 -1.14 -20.60 -30.56
C ALA A 141 0.08 -21.37 -31.09
#